data_AF-A0A370MXC6-F1
#
_entry.id   AF-A0A370MXC6-F1
#
_cell.length_a   1.000
_cell.length_b   1.000
_cell.length_c   1.000
_cell.angle_alpha   90.00
_cell.angle_beta   90.00
_cell.angle_gamma   90.00
#
_symmetry.space_group_name_H-M   'P 1'
#
loop_
_entity.id
_entity.type
_entity.pdbx_description
1 polymer ?
#
loop_
_entity_poly.entity_id
_entity_poly.type
_entity_poly.pdbx_seq_one_letter_code
_entity_poly.pdbx_strand_id
1 'polypeptide(L)'
;MSIVMLTAAALVLALVLRALYLHIQVAHTELIRRDTKGALSYEVRRRVYMEMLPLHVSRYPEPREVRTRVLRLTGVVLWRKPLSIALPTESCARLEEIPAREFDGRFPPCLQLGPSRGR
;
A
#
# COMPACT_ATOMS: atom_id res chain seq x y z
N MET A 1 -16.60 -15.24 34.61
CA MET A 1 -16.52 -14.60 33.28
C MET A 1 -17.05 -15.61 32.27
N SER A 2 -18.25 -15.39 31.72
CA SER A 2 -18.91 -16.38 30.86
C SER A 2 -18.10 -16.64 29.59
N ILE A 3 -18.18 -17.86 29.04
CA ILE A 3 -17.50 -18.27 27.80
C ILE A 3 -17.74 -17.25 26.67
N VAL A 4 -18.96 -16.72 26.56
CA VAL A 4 -19.35 -15.67 25.60
C VAL A 4 -18.50 -14.40 25.73
N MET A 5 -18.18 -13.99 26.97
CA MET A 5 -17.41 -12.79 27.25
C MET A 5 -15.93 -12.99 26.89
N LEU A 6 -15.39 -14.18 27.14
CA LEU A 6 -14.03 -14.56 26.73
C LEU A 6 -13.90 -14.63 25.20
N THR A 7 -14.88 -15.21 24.51
CA THR A 7 -14.88 -15.27 23.04
C THR A 7 -15.01 -13.88 22.41
N ALA A 8 -15.88 -13.02 22.95
CA ALA A 8 -16.03 -11.65 22.46
C ALA A 8 -14.74 -10.85 22.65
N ALA A 9 -14.09 -10.96 23.82
CA ALA A 9 -12.82 -10.30 24.09
C ALA A 9 -11.71 -10.78 23.14
N ALA A 10 -11.62 -12.10 22.89
CA ALA A 10 -10.64 -12.65 21.96
C ALA A 10 -10.86 -12.17 20.52
N LEU A 11 -12.12 -12.09 20.06
CA LEU A 11 -12.46 -11.56 18.73
C LEU A 11 -12.09 -10.09 18.59
N VAL A 12 -12.41 -9.27 19.60
CA VAL A 12 -12.03 -7.85 19.61
C VAL A 12 -10.51 -7.69 19.58
N LEU A 13 -9.77 -8.46 20.39
CA LEU A 13 -8.32 -8.44 20.40
C LEU A 13 -7.73 -8.82 19.03
N ALA A 14 -8.25 -9.86 18.40
CA ALA A 14 -7.83 -10.27 17.06
C ALA A 14 -8.06 -9.16 16.01
N LEU A 15 -9.21 -8.48 16.07
CA LEU A 15 -9.51 -7.35 15.17
C LEU A 15 -8.58 -6.16 15.41
N VAL A 16 -8.27 -5.83 16.67
CA VAL A 16 -7.34 -4.75 17.02
C VAL A 16 -5.93 -5.06 16.52
N LEU A 17 -5.43 -6.28 16.76
CA LEU A 17 -4.11 -6.71 16.28
C LEU A 17 -4.05 -6.68 14.75
N ARG A 18 -5.10 -7.14 14.08
CA ARG A 18 -5.21 -7.10 12.61
C ARG A 18 -5.17 -5.67 12.08
N ALA A 19 -5.92 -4.76 12.70
CA ALA A 19 -5.94 -3.35 12.32
C ALA A 19 -4.58 -2.68 12.54
N LEU A 20 -3.92 -2.96 13.67
CA LEU A 20 -2.59 -2.44 13.98
C LEU A 20 -1.55 -2.94 12.98
N TYR A 21 -1.55 -4.25 12.69
CA TYR A 21 -0.66 -4.85 11.69
C TYR A 21 -0.82 -4.20 10.31
N LEU A 22 -2.07 -3.96 9.87
CA LEU A 22 -2.33 -3.25 8.62
C LEU A 22 -1.82 -1.81 8.67
N HIS A 23 -2.00 -1.12 9.79
CA HIS A 23 -1.55 0.25 9.95
C HIS A 23 -0.03 0.37 9.83
N ILE A 24 0.73 -0.52 10.48
CA ILE A 24 2.20 -0.57 10.42
C ILE A 24 2.67 -0.81 8.98
N GLN A 25 2.05 -1.77 8.27
CA GLN A 25 2.44 -2.05 6.88
C GLN A 25 2.19 -0.88 5.93
N VAL A 26 1.21 -0.06 6.24
CA VAL A 26 0.81 1.09 5.44
C VAL A 26 1.59 2.35 5.85
N ALA A 27 2.20 2.39 7.05
CA ALA A 27 2.89 3.57 7.58
C ALA A 27 4.09 4.02 6.72
N HIS A 28 4.89 3.09 6.21
CA HIS A 28 6.09 3.36 5.42
C HIS A 28 5.80 3.59 3.92
N THR A 29 4.65 4.18 3.60
CA THR A 29 4.24 4.42 2.21
C THR A 29 3.75 5.85 2.02
N GLU A 30 4.13 6.44 0.89
CA GLU A 30 3.74 7.78 0.47
C GLU A 30 2.28 7.78 0.02
N LEU A 31 1.46 8.75 0.45
CA LEU A 31 0.08 8.86 -0.03
C LEU A 31 0.06 9.61 -1.37
N ILE A 32 -0.33 8.94 -2.45
CA ILE A 32 -0.37 9.57 -3.79
C ILE A 32 -1.78 9.93 -4.26
N ARG A 33 -2.81 9.28 -3.70
CA ARG A 33 -4.22 9.61 -3.98
C ARG A 33 -5.09 9.26 -2.79
N ARG A 34 -6.08 10.11 -2.49
CA ARG A 34 -7.12 9.84 -1.51
C ARG A 34 -8.48 10.28 -2.04
N ASP A 35 -9.44 9.37 -2.02
CA ASP A 35 -10.85 9.63 -2.29
C ASP A 35 -11.66 9.31 -1.02
N THR A 36 -12.44 10.27 -0.54
CA THR A 36 -13.19 10.14 0.71
C THR A 36 -14.68 10.26 0.42
N LYS A 37 -15.46 9.29 0.91
CA LYS A 37 -16.93 9.26 0.84
C LYS A 37 -17.48 9.05 2.25
N GLY A 38 -17.73 10.15 2.95
CA GLY A 38 -18.16 10.15 4.35
C GLY A 38 -17.09 9.53 5.26
N ALA A 39 -17.47 8.53 6.04
CA ALA A 39 -16.57 7.81 6.95
C ALA A 39 -15.61 6.84 6.22
N LEU A 40 -15.88 6.50 4.96
CA LEU A 40 -15.09 5.59 4.16
C LEU A 40 -14.07 6.37 3.31
N SER A 41 -12.82 5.94 3.28
CA SER A 41 -11.83 6.51 2.38
C SER A 41 -11.02 5.45 1.64
N TYR A 42 -10.81 5.69 0.35
CA TYR A 42 -9.93 4.92 -0.51
C TYR A 42 -8.62 5.69 -0.67
N GLU A 43 -7.52 5.05 -0.33
CA GLU A 43 -6.17 5.60 -0.53
C GLU A 43 -5.42 4.75 -1.55
N VAL A 44 -4.60 5.41 -2.36
CA VAL A 44 -3.52 4.77 -3.09
C VAL A 44 -2.23 5.28 -2.48
N ARG A 45 -1.45 4.35 -1.96
CA ARG A 45 -0.14 4.65 -1.39
C ARG A 45 0.97 4.01 -2.21
N ARG A 46 2.14 4.63 -2.21
CA ARG A 46 3.28 4.29 -3.04
C ARG A 46 4.51 4.00 -2.18
N ARG A 47 5.33 3.08 -2.65
CA ARG A 47 6.70 2.89 -2.16
C ARG A 47 7.57 2.46 -3.32
N VAL A 48 8.79 2.97 -3.37
CA VAL A 48 9.83 2.50 -4.28
C VAL A 48 10.93 1.87 -3.43
N TYR A 49 11.46 0.72 -3.86
CA TYR A 49 12.52 0.01 -3.14
C TYR A 49 13.28 -0.94 -4.08
N MET A 50 14.42 -1.44 -3.59
CA MET A 50 15.17 -2.52 -4.23
C MET A 50 14.66 -3.88 -3.71
N GLU A 51 14.14 -4.73 -4.59
CA GLU A 51 13.66 -6.07 -4.25
C GLU A 51 14.74 -7.10 -4.61
N MET A 52 15.16 -7.90 -3.62
CA MET A 52 15.99 -9.07 -3.87
C MET A 52 15.09 -10.21 -4.37
N LEU A 53 15.23 -10.56 -5.64
CA LEU A 53 14.50 -11.68 -6.22
C LEU A 53 15.19 -13.01 -5.89
N PRO A 54 14.47 -14.15 -6.03
CA PRO A 54 15.10 -15.46 -5.95
C PRO A 54 16.29 -15.57 -6.92
N LEU A 55 17.36 -16.22 -6.47
CA LEU A 55 18.64 -16.34 -7.21
C LEU A 55 18.50 -16.85 -8.65
N HIS A 56 17.48 -17.65 -8.95
CA HIS A 56 17.21 -18.18 -10.28
C HIS A 56 16.57 -17.17 -11.25
N VAL A 57 16.05 -16.05 -10.74
CA VAL A 57 15.46 -14.96 -11.55
C VAL A 57 16.48 -13.87 -11.78
N SER A 58 17.10 -13.38 -10.70
CA SER A 58 18.14 -12.35 -10.76
C SER A 58 19.12 -12.51 -9.61
N ARG A 59 20.39 -12.24 -9.90
CA ARG A 59 21.47 -12.23 -8.90
C ARG A 59 21.58 -10.89 -8.16
N TYR A 60 20.96 -9.84 -8.70
CA TYR A 60 21.07 -8.48 -8.21
C TYR A 60 19.70 -7.93 -7.80
N PRO A 61 19.63 -7.02 -6.81
CA PRO A 61 18.39 -6.36 -6.46
C PRO A 61 17.82 -5.58 -7.64
N GLU A 62 16.50 -5.62 -7.81
CA GLU A 62 15.79 -4.90 -8.86
C GLU A 62 14.98 -3.73 -8.31
N PRO A 63 14.97 -2.57 -8.98
CA PRO A 63 14.16 -1.44 -8.57
C PRO A 63 12.68 -1.74 -8.84
N ARG A 64 11.83 -1.50 -7.84
CA ARG A 64 10.39 -1.75 -7.94
C ARG A 64 9.58 -0.62 -7.38
N GLU A 65 8.46 -0.33 -8.05
CA GLU A 65 7.41 0.51 -7.50
C GLU A 65 6.25 -0.37 -7.06
N VAL A 66 5.83 -0.20 -5.81
CA VAL A 66 4.64 -0.83 -5.26
C VAL A 66 3.59 0.24 -5.02
N ARG A 67 2.39 -0.01 -5.55
CA ARG A 67 1.19 0.74 -5.19
C ARG A 67 0.24 -0.13 -4.42
N THR A 68 -0.21 0.39 -3.29
CA THR A 68 -1.14 -0.29 -2.41
C THR A 68 -2.45 0.47 -2.41
N ARG A 69 -3.53 -0.20 -2.82
CA ARG A 69 -4.88 0.28 -2.59
C ARG A 69 -5.26 -0.02 -1.15
N VAL A 70 -5.70 0.99 -0.41
CA VAL A 70 -6.06 0.87 1.00
C VAL A 70 -7.50 1.35 1.18
N LEU A 71 -8.31 0.56 1.88
CA LEU A 71 -9.64 0.94 2.32
C LEU A 71 -9.59 1.26 3.79
N ARG A 72 -10.08 2.45 4.16
CA ARG A 72 -10.23 2.86 5.56
C ARG A 72 -11.67 3.17 5.90
N LEU A 73 -12.01 2.92 7.16
CA LEU A 73 -13.22 3.40 7.82
C LEU A 73 -12.79 4.18 9.05
N THR A 74 -13.17 5.46 9.15
CA THR A 74 -12.83 6.33 10.29
C THR A 74 -11.36 6.28 10.71
N GLY A 75 -10.44 6.23 9.74
CA GLY A 75 -8.99 6.14 9.96
C GLY A 75 -8.41 4.73 10.14
N VAL A 76 -9.24 3.74 10.46
CA VAL A 76 -8.85 2.32 10.62
C VAL A 76 -8.69 1.68 9.25
N VAL A 77 -7.56 0.99 9.03
CA VAL A 77 -7.33 0.24 7.79
C VAL A 77 -8.11 -1.06 7.82
N LEU A 78 -9.10 -1.20 6.94
CA LEU A 78 -9.91 -2.41 6.81
C LEU A 78 -9.27 -3.42 5.86
N TRP A 79 -8.67 -2.91 4.78
CA TRP A 79 -8.16 -3.76 3.71
C TRP A 79 -7.02 -3.08 2.97
N ARG A 80 -6.11 -3.89 2.43
CA ARG A 80 -5.05 -3.45 1.54
C ARG A 80 -4.84 -4.45 0.41
N LYS A 81 -4.50 -3.94 -0.78
CA LYS A 81 -4.05 -4.75 -1.93
C LYS A 81 -2.83 -4.11 -2.58
N PRO A 82 -1.63 -4.65 -2.36
CA PRO A 82 -0.43 -4.21 -3.04
C PRO A 82 -0.39 -4.74 -4.47
N LEU A 83 0.22 -3.98 -5.37
CA LEU A 83 0.63 -4.39 -6.71
C LEU A 83 2.03 -3.83 -6.96
N SER A 84 2.96 -4.68 -7.38
CA SER A 84 4.34 -4.32 -7.73
C SER A 84 4.52 -4.28 -9.24
N ILE A 85 5.38 -3.37 -9.70
CA ILE A 85 5.94 -3.39 -11.05
C ILE A 85 7.47 -3.30 -10.97
N ALA A 86 8.15 -4.01 -11.87
CA ALA A 86 9.59 -3.85 -12.06
C ALA A 86 9.89 -2.55 -12.80
N LEU A 87 10.81 -1.75 -12.28
CA LEU A 87 11.27 -0.52 -12.92
C LEU A 87 12.47 -0.83 -13.83
N PRO A 88 12.76 0.02 -14.83
CA PRO A 88 13.99 -0.09 -15.61
C PRO A 88 15.23 -0.03 -14.70
N THR A 89 16.30 -0.73 -15.06
CA THR A 89 17.54 -0.76 -14.26
C THR A 89 18.18 0.62 -14.11
N GLU A 90 17.98 1.53 -15.07
CA GLU A 90 18.48 2.91 -14.96
C GLU A 90 17.84 3.71 -13.82
N SER A 91 16.65 3.29 -13.37
CA SER A 91 15.96 3.86 -12.21
C SER A 91 16.72 3.64 -10.89
N CYS A 92 17.69 2.72 -10.85
CA CYS A 92 18.51 2.45 -9.66
C CYS A 92 19.22 3.70 -9.13
N ALA A 93 19.71 4.57 -10.02
CA ALA A 93 20.51 5.75 -9.64
C ALA A 93 19.68 6.85 -8.97
N ARG A 94 18.36 6.85 -9.16
CA ARG A 94 17.46 7.94 -8.76
C ARG A 94 16.18 7.44 -8.09
N LEU A 95 16.27 6.29 -7.41
CA LEU A 95 15.13 5.49 -6.95
C LEU A 95 14.11 6.29 -6.12
N GLU A 96 14.59 7.16 -5.22
CA GLU A 96 13.75 7.99 -4.35
C GLU A 96 13.19 9.23 -5.07
N GLU A 97 13.82 9.65 -6.17
CA GLU A 97 13.45 10.85 -6.94
C GLU A 97 12.49 10.54 -8.09
N ILE A 98 12.14 9.26 -8.29
CA ILE A 98 11.17 8.86 -9.32
C ILE A 98 9.83 9.47 -8.93
N PRO A 99 9.24 10.36 -9.75
CA PRO A 99 7.92 10.90 -9.47
C PRO A 99 6.86 9.83 -9.75
N ALA A 100 5.81 9.81 -8.94
CA ALA A 100 4.71 8.84 -9.08
C ALA A 100 4.04 8.86 -10.47
N ARG A 101 4.16 9.93 -11.24
CA ARG A 101 3.60 10.02 -12.61
C ARG A 101 4.40 9.26 -13.66
N GLU A 102 5.69 9.01 -13.46
CA GLU A 102 6.60 8.50 -14.50
C GLU A 102 6.16 7.13 -15.02
N PHE A 103 5.74 6.25 -14.11
CA PHE A 103 5.30 4.89 -14.44
C PHE A 103 3.80 4.66 -14.19
N ASP A 104 3.00 5.74 -14.10
CA ASP A 104 1.57 5.67 -13.76
C ASP A 104 0.80 4.74 -14.71
N GLY A 105 1.05 4.86 -16.01
CA GLY A 105 0.38 4.06 -17.06
C GLY A 105 0.62 2.55 -16.99
N ARG A 106 1.64 2.09 -16.22
CA ARG A 106 1.90 0.67 -16.01
C ARG A 106 1.03 0.05 -14.92
N PHE A 107 0.34 0.88 -14.13
CA PHE A 107 -0.62 0.43 -13.13
C PHE A 107 -2.03 0.37 -13.71
N PRO A 108 -2.91 -0.49 -13.18
CA PRO A 108 -4.32 -0.47 -13.55
C PRO A 108 -4.97 0.86 -13.14
N PRO A 109 -6.06 1.31 -13.80
CA PRO A 109 -6.70 2.61 -13.55
C PRO A 109 -7.07 2.87 -12.07
N CYS A 110 -7.40 1.81 -11.32
CA CYS A 110 -7.74 1.90 -9.90
C CYS A 110 -6.53 2.22 -8.99
N LEU A 111 -5.31 2.18 -9.50
CA LEU A 111 -4.05 2.52 -8.81
C LEU A 111 -3.30 3.69 -9.46
N GLN A 112 -3.77 4.18 -10.60
CA GLN A 112 -3.25 5.37 -11.25
C GLN A 112 -3.54 6.63 -10.42
N LEU A 113 -2.82 7.72 -10.67
CA LEU A 113 -3.03 9.01 -9.99
C LEU A 113 -4.42 9.60 -10.26
N GLY A 114 -5.11 9.13 -11.31
CA GLY A 114 -6.38 9.70 -11.76
C GLY A 114 -6.19 11.11 -12.36
N PRO A 115 -7.25 11.73 -12.88
CA PRO A 115 -7.14 13.12 -13.35
C PRO A 115 -6.74 13.99 -12.15
N SER A 116 -5.74 14.86 -12.36
CA SER A 116 -5.39 15.87 -11.36
C SER A 116 -6.60 16.77 -11.13
N ARG A 117 -7.42 16.48 -10.13
CA ARG A 117 -8.30 17.50 -9.57
C ARG A 117 -7.39 18.42 -8.78
N GLY A 118 -6.83 19.39 -9.51
CA GLY A 118 -6.17 20.56 -8.96
C GLY A 118 -7.05 21.11 -7.84
N ARG A 119 -6.43 21.27 -6.68
CA ARG A 119 -7.00 22.03 -5.59
C ARG A 119 -6.38 23.42 -5.66
#